data_AF-F7RPX0-F1
#
_entry.id   AF-F7RPX0-F1
#
_cell.length_a   1.000
_cell.length_b   1.000
_cell.length_c   1.000
_cell.angle_alpha   90.00
_cell.angle_beta   90.00
_cell.angle_gamma   90.00
#
_symmetry.space_group_name_H-M   'P 1'
#
loop_
_entity.id
_entity.type
_entity.pdbx_description
1 polymer ?
#
loop_
_entity_poly.entity_id
_entity_poly.type
_entity_poly.pdbx_seq_one_letter_code
_entity_poly.pdbx_strand_id
1 'polypeptide(L)'
;MIHYQITPVDPKAHLFAVTMTVSEPKAVQVFSLPAWLPGSYMVRDFAKNIIELKATDETGHPLNLNSSINRPGRLTITAPKSP
;
A
#
# COMPACT_ATOMS: atom_id res chain seq x y z
N MET A 1 15.87 -1.89 4.06
CA MET A 1 15.51 -2.29 2.68
C MET A 1 13.99 -2.46 2.57
N ILE A 2 13.40 -2.34 1.38
CA ILE A 2 11.97 -2.64 1.14
C ILE A 2 11.89 -3.87 0.24
N HIS A 3 11.09 -4.86 0.65
CA HIS A 3 10.81 -6.06 -0.14
C HIS A 3 9.34 -6.07 -0.56
N TYR A 4 9.09 -6.45 -1.82
CA TYR A 4 7.75 -6.60 -2.37
C TYR A 4 7.56 -8.03 -2.86
N GLN A 5 6.47 -8.66 -2.44
CA GLN A 5 6.02 -9.93 -2.96
C GLN A 5 4.65 -9.73 -3.62
N ILE A 6 4.53 -10.16 -4.87
CA ILE A 6 3.29 -10.04 -5.65
C ILE A 6 2.86 -11.46 -6.03
N THR A 7 1.66 -11.85 -5.61
CA THR A 7 1.11 -13.18 -5.86
C THR A 7 -0.22 -13.04 -6.60
N PRO A 8 -0.39 -13.63 -7.80
CA PRO A 8 -1.66 -13.66 -8.49
C PRO A 8 -2.57 -14.71 -7.83
N VAL A 9 -3.37 -14.29 -6.85
CA VAL A 9 -4.22 -15.20 -6.05
C VAL A 9 -5.41 -15.72 -6.84
N ASP A 10 -5.93 -14.91 -7.77
CA ASP A 10 -6.89 -15.35 -8.78
C ASP A 10 -6.65 -14.58 -10.09
N PRO A 11 -5.87 -15.16 -11.02
CA PRO A 11 -5.59 -14.52 -12.30
C PRO A 11 -6.83 -14.26 -13.16
N LYS A 12 -7.87 -15.10 -13.06
CA LYS A 12 -9.09 -14.97 -13.87
C LYS A 12 -9.93 -13.79 -13.38
N ALA A 13 -9.93 -13.55 -12.09
CA ALA A 13 -10.58 -12.39 -11.47
C ALA A 13 -9.68 -11.14 -11.43
N HIS A 14 -8.45 -11.21 -11.97
CA HIS A 14 -7.45 -10.14 -11.91
C HIS A 14 -7.09 -9.72 -10.47
N LEU A 15 -7.12 -10.66 -9.52
CA LEU A 15 -6.80 -10.41 -8.11
C LEU A 15 -5.35 -10.75 -7.80
N PHE A 16 -4.69 -9.80 -7.14
CA PHE A 16 -3.30 -9.94 -6.71
C PHE A 16 -3.20 -9.63 -5.22
N ALA A 17 -2.51 -10.50 -4.49
CA ALA A 17 -2.03 -10.18 -3.15
C ALA A 17 -0.66 -9.50 -3.29
N VAL A 18 -0.53 -8.32 -2.70
CA VAL A 18 0.71 -7.57 -2.64
C VAL A 18 1.13 -7.43 -1.19
N THR A 19 2.26 -8.03 -0.83
CA THR A 19 2.87 -7.91 0.48
C THR A 19 4.11 -7.04 0.37
N MET A 20 4.24 -6.07 1.27
CA MET A 20 5.40 -5.19 1.36
C MET A 20 5.98 -5.28 2.76
N THR A 21 7.28 -5.58 2.84
CA THR A 21 8.02 -5.68 4.10
C THR A 21 9.04 -4.56 4.16
N VAL A 22 9.05 -3.80 5.26
CA VAL A 22 10.00 -2.72 5.51
C VAL A 22 10.90 -3.13 6.67
N SER A 23 12.18 -3.38 6.40
CA SER A 23 13.11 -3.91 7.43
C SER A 23 13.39 -2.91 8.55
N GLU A 24 13.36 -1.62 8.24
CA GLU A 24 13.67 -0.53 9.18
C GLU A 24 12.57 0.53 9.11
N PRO A 25 11.40 0.28 9.74
CA PRO A 25 10.30 1.22 9.70
C PRO A 25 10.59 2.46 10.53
N LYS A 26 10.18 3.62 10.02
CA LYS A 26 10.18 4.88 10.79
C LYS A 26 9.10 4.83 11.87
N ALA A 27 9.22 5.69 12.89
CA ALA A 27 8.20 5.86 13.94
C ALA A 27 6.79 6.08 13.37
N VAL A 28 6.73 6.83 12.26
CA VAL A 28 5.55 6.98 11.42
C VAL A 28 5.96 6.69 9.99
N GLN A 29 5.38 5.67 9.39
CA GLN A 29 5.64 5.30 8.02
C GLN A 29 4.51 5.81 7.12
N VAL A 30 4.89 6.50 6.06
CA VAL A 30 3.96 7.00 5.04
C VAL A 30 4.20 6.24 3.75
N PHE A 31 3.13 5.66 3.21
CA PHE A 31 3.13 5.04 1.89
C PHE A 31 2.22 5.80 0.97
N SER A 32 2.56 5.86 -0.32
CA SER A 32 1.66 6.43 -1.30
C SER A 32 1.64 5.72 -2.63
N LEU A 33 0.45 5.61 -3.22
CA LEU A 33 0.28 5.19 -4.60
C LEU A 33 0.33 6.43 -5.53
N PRO A 34 0.97 6.31 -6.70
CA PRO A 34 0.98 7.39 -7.67
C PRO A 34 -0.41 7.60 -8.26
N ALA A 35 -0.66 8.80 -8.77
CA ALA A 35 -1.91 9.17 -9.44
C ALA A 35 -1.80 9.18 -10.98
N TRP A 36 -0.64 8.85 -11.52
CA TRP A 36 -0.33 8.89 -12.94
C TRP A 36 0.86 7.96 -13.23
N LEU A 37 1.03 7.58 -14.50
CA LEU A 37 2.18 6.82 -14.99
C LEU A 37 3.07 7.75 -15.83
N PRO A 38 4.40 7.67 -15.73
CA PRO A 38 5.30 8.37 -16.64
C PRO A 38 4.93 8.15 -18.11
N GLY A 39 4.78 9.25 -18.86
CA GLY A 39 4.35 9.22 -20.25
C GLY A 39 2.84 9.18 -20.48
N SER A 40 2.01 9.07 -19.43
CA SER A 40 0.55 9.19 -19.53
C SER A 40 0.08 10.58 -19.11
N TYR A 41 -0.61 11.29 -20.00
CA TYR A 41 -1.23 12.58 -19.72
C TYR A 41 -2.58 12.47 -19.00
N MET A 42 -2.98 11.26 -18.57
CA MET A 42 -4.23 11.05 -17.87
C MET A 42 -4.00 10.74 -16.40
N VAL A 43 -4.78 11.39 -15.54
CA VAL A 43 -4.90 11.01 -14.13
C VAL A 43 -5.53 9.62 -14.04
N ARG A 44 -4.99 8.79 -13.15
CA ARG A 44 -5.47 7.45 -12.81
C ARG A 44 -5.67 7.37 -11.31
N ASP A 45 -6.84 6.89 -10.93
CA ASP A 45 -7.10 6.50 -9.56
C ASP A 45 -6.73 5.03 -9.39
N PHE A 46 -5.46 4.75 -9.04
CA PHE A 46 -5.00 3.39 -8.75
C PHE A 46 -5.48 2.90 -7.39
N ALA A 47 -5.74 3.82 -6.47
CA ALA A 47 -6.17 3.50 -5.11
C ALA A 47 -7.53 2.80 -5.09
N LYS A 48 -8.41 3.10 -6.06
CA LYS A 48 -9.72 2.44 -6.20
C LYS A 48 -9.65 0.91 -6.36
N ASN A 49 -8.50 0.37 -6.79
CA ASN A 49 -8.33 -1.07 -7.01
C ASN A 49 -7.81 -1.80 -5.75
N ILE A 50 -7.59 -1.09 -4.65
CA ILE A 50 -7.25 -1.71 -3.37
C ILE A 50 -8.54 -2.20 -2.72
N ILE A 51 -8.68 -3.51 -2.65
CA ILE A 51 -9.87 -4.18 -2.09
C ILE A 51 -9.75 -4.27 -0.57
N GLU A 52 -8.56 -4.61 -0.09
CA GLU A 52 -8.28 -4.79 1.33
C GLU A 52 -6.86 -4.29 1.63
N LEU A 53 -6.71 -3.65 2.79
CA LEU A 53 -5.44 -3.16 3.27
C LEU A 53 -5.31 -3.49 4.76
N LYS A 54 -4.26 -4.24 5.10
CA LYS A 54 -3.91 -4.63 6.47
C LYS A 54 -2.41 -4.48 6.64
N ALA A 55 -1.98 -4.25 7.88
CA ALA A 55 -0.59 -4.26 8.26
C ALA A 55 -0.43 -4.99 9.59
N THR A 56 0.69 -5.67 9.75
CA THR A 56 1.09 -6.33 10.98
C THR A 56 2.52 -5.97 11.30
N ASP A 57 2.89 -6.06 12.57
CA ASP A 57 4.29 -6.03 12.97
C ASP A 57 4.99 -7.37 12.75
N GLU A 58 6.25 -7.45 13.17
CA GLU A 58 7.07 -8.67 13.08
C GLU A 58 6.54 -9.85 13.89
N THR A 59 5.73 -9.57 14.92
CA THR A 59 5.11 -10.58 15.79
C THR A 59 3.69 -10.97 15.34
N GLY A 60 3.18 -10.36 14.27
CA GLY A 60 1.85 -10.60 13.73
C GLY A 60 0.74 -9.77 14.38
N HIS A 61 1.06 -8.82 15.26
CA HIS A 61 0.04 -7.94 15.84
C HIS A 61 -0.48 -6.96 14.77
N PRO A 62 -1.81 -6.80 14.64
CA PRO A 62 -2.39 -5.89 13.67
C PRO A 62 -2.08 -4.44 14.03
N LEU A 63 -1.62 -3.67 13.03
CA LEU A 63 -1.36 -2.25 13.16
C LEU A 63 -2.57 -1.45 12.68
N ASN A 64 -2.93 -0.41 13.44
CA ASN A 64 -3.96 0.53 13.01
C ASN A 64 -3.44 1.38 11.84
N LEU A 65 -4.16 1.31 10.72
CA LEU A 65 -3.84 2.05 9.51
C LEU A 65 -4.78 3.25 9.38
N ASN A 66 -4.21 4.41 9.05
CA ASN A 66 -4.99 5.55 8.60
C ASN A 66 -4.76 5.76 7.10
N SER A 67 -5.83 5.70 6.32
CA SER A 67 -5.83 5.92 4.87
C SER A 67 -6.53 7.23 4.52
N SER A 68 -5.85 8.13 3.84
CA SER A 68 -6.42 9.40 3.34
C SER A 68 -6.10 9.61 1.86
N ILE A 69 -7.04 10.20 1.12
CA ILE A 69 -6.88 10.57 -0.29
C ILE A 69 -6.73 12.09 -0.35
N ASN A 70 -5.48 12.57 -0.39
CA ASN A 70 -5.17 14.00 -0.17
C ASN A 70 -4.95 14.80 -1.45
N ARG A 71 -4.87 14.12 -2.61
CA ARG A 71 -4.74 14.70 -3.97
C ARG A 71 -5.39 13.73 -4.97
N PRO A 72 -5.83 14.19 -6.17
CA PRO A 72 -6.39 13.28 -7.17
C PRO A 72 -5.44 12.09 -7.37
N GLY A 73 -5.94 10.88 -7.10
CA GLY A 73 -5.24 9.61 -7.28
C GLY A 73 -4.11 9.29 -6.31
N ARG A 74 -3.87 10.06 -5.24
CA ARG A 74 -2.83 9.74 -4.25
C ARG A 74 -3.43 9.24 -2.94
N LEU A 75 -3.38 7.92 -2.74
CA LEU A 75 -3.61 7.31 -1.43
C LEU A 75 -2.40 7.55 -0.54
N THR A 76 -2.62 7.95 0.71
CA THR A 76 -1.60 8.06 1.75
C THR A 76 -1.97 7.14 2.89
N ILE A 77 -1.11 6.18 3.21
CA ILE A 77 -1.28 5.24 4.33
C ILE A 77 -0.27 5.59 5.40
N THR A 78 -0.76 5.83 6.62
CA THR A 78 0.07 6.05 7.80
C THR A 78 0.00 4.83 8.69
N ALA A 79 1.16 4.25 8.99
CA ALA A 79 1.32 3.15 9.93
C ALA A 79 2.23 3.58 11.09
N PRO A 80 1.82 3.39 12.36
CA PRO A 80 2.72 3.56 13.50
C PRO A 80 3.76 2.43 13.51
N LYS A 81 4.96 2.72 14.04
CA LYS A 81 5.93 1.68 14.37
C LYS A 81 5.37 0.81 15.51
N SER A 82 5.56 -0.51 15.43
CA SER A 82 5.29 -1.38 16.58
C SER A 82 6.23 -1.01 17.75
N PRO A 83 5.77 -1.07 19.01
CA PRO A 83 6.61 -0.83 20.19
C PRO A 83 7.82 -1.76 20.26
#